data_AF-A0A3D5LH48-F1
#
_entry.id   AF-A0A3D5LH48-F1
#
_cell.length_a   1.000
_cell.length_b   1.000
_cell.length_c   1.000
_cell.angle_alpha   90.00
_cell.angle_beta   90.00
_cell.angle_gamma   90.00
#
_symmetry.space_group_name_H-M   'P 1'
#
loop_
_entity.id
_entity.type
_entity.pdbx_description
1 polymer ?
#
loop_
_entity_poly.entity_id
_entity_poly.type
_entity_poly.pdbx_seq_one_letter_code
_entity_poly.pdbx_strand_id
1 'polypeptide(L)'
;MRYFLADLIGIDARSLEAMCMGEHGDSQMIPWSQVTVGAKRIIDILRDSPERFRYMELDSIRKEIAKIAYQIVKQKGATNYGIAAVAARMIKAIIQDENIVMPLSVMPHGEYGLSDLYLGIPAVLNGSGIRELVEYHLTNQEHQALLASAAVLQEANQKVQQLVKW
;
A
#
# COMPACT_ATOMS: atom_id res chain seq x y z
N MET A 1 0.91 8.17 1.65
CA MET A 1 1.27 7.49 2.91
C MET A 1 2.62 7.91 3.47
N ARG A 2 3.78 7.55 2.88
CA ARG A 2 5.10 7.81 3.50
C ARG A 2 5.28 9.26 3.97
N TYR A 3 4.92 10.23 3.12
CA TYR A 3 4.97 11.65 3.46
C TYR A 3 4.12 12.01 4.69
N PHE A 4 2.88 11.50 4.75
CA PHE A 4 1.97 11.74 5.88
C PHE A 4 2.54 11.17 7.19
N LEU A 5 3.02 9.93 7.16
CA LEU A 5 3.61 9.29 8.35
C LEU A 5 4.89 10.00 8.80
N ALA A 6 5.72 10.42 7.84
CA ALA A 6 6.97 11.12 8.11
C ALA A 6 6.73 12.49 8.77
N ASP A 7 5.72 13.22 8.30
CA ASP A 7 5.28 14.49 8.90
C ASP A 7 4.78 14.27 10.35
N LEU A 8 3.92 13.27 10.54
CA LEU A 8 3.37 12.91 11.85
C LEU A 8 4.45 12.58 12.89
N ILE A 9 5.53 11.92 12.49
CA ILE A 9 6.62 11.52 13.40
C ILE A 9 7.83 12.46 13.34
N GLY A 10 7.79 13.50 12.51
CA GLY A 10 8.84 14.51 12.39
C GLY A 10 10.16 13.97 11.83
N ILE A 11 10.11 13.18 10.75
CA ILE A 11 11.30 12.67 10.05
C ILE A 11 11.22 12.90 8.55
N ASP A 12 12.31 12.62 7.84
CA ASP A 12 12.30 12.58 6.38
C ASP A 12 11.58 11.32 5.86
N ALA A 13 10.69 11.48 4.87
CA ALA A 13 9.93 10.38 4.28
C ALA A 13 10.78 9.32 3.56
N ARG A 14 12.03 9.64 3.20
CA ARG A 14 13.01 8.71 2.63
C ARG A 14 13.59 7.75 3.68
N SER A 15 13.44 8.08 4.97
CA SER A 15 13.88 7.21 6.07
C SER A 15 12.82 6.20 6.48
N LEU A 16 11.65 6.22 5.83
CA LEU A 16 10.48 5.42 6.18
C LEU A 16 10.19 4.41 5.07
N GLU A 17 10.12 3.13 5.43
CA GLU A 17 9.60 2.10 4.54
C GLU A 17 8.22 1.65 4.98
N ALA A 18 7.25 1.87 4.09
CA ALA A 18 5.86 1.51 4.28
C ALA A 18 5.19 1.34 2.92
N MET A 19 4.34 0.32 2.81
CA MET A 19 3.50 0.06 1.64
C MET A 19 2.04 -0.09 2.05
N CYS A 20 1.10 0.34 1.19
CA CYS A 20 -0.29 -0.07 1.30
C CYS A 20 -0.48 -1.36 0.52
N MET A 21 -1.37 -2.23 0.97
CA MET A 21 -1.76 -3.45 0.26
C MET A 21 -3.28 -3.55 0.08
N GLY A 22 -3.69 -4.43 -0.82
CA GLY A 22 -5.09 -4.68 -1.14
C GLY A 22 -5.62 -3.80 -2.27
N GLU A 23 -6.93 -3.57 -2.23
CA GLU A 23 -7.68 -2.69 -3.11
C GLU A 23 -7.24 -1.23 -2.98
N HIS A 24 -7.25 -0.50 -4.09
CA HIS A 24 -6.98 0.93 -4.10
C HIS A 24 -8.24 1.75 -3.77
N GLY A 25 -8.61 1.75 -2.49
CA GLY A 25 -9.78 2.47 -2.00
C GLY A 25 -9.97 2.34 -0.49
N ASP A 26 -11.23 2.29 -0.06
CA ASP A 26 -11.59 2.32 1.36
C ASP A 26 -11.17 1.05 2.11
N SER A 27 -11.07 -0.09 1.40
CA SER A 27 -10.70 -1.37 1.99
C SER A 27 -9.19 -1.59 2.07
N GLN A 28 -8.37 -0.64 1.58
CA GLN A 28 -6.92 -0.73 1.64
C GLN A 28 -6.42 -0.92 3.09
N MET A 29 -5.34 -1.69 3.22
CA MET A 29 -4.69 -1.97 4.48
C MET A 29 -3.22 -1.50 4.49
N ILE A 30 -2.68 -1.29 5.68
CA ILE A 30 -1.26 -0.99 5.91
C ILE A 30 -0.72 -2.09 6.82
N PRO A 31 0.33 -2.83 6.41
CA PRO A 31 0.91 -3.90 7.22
C PRO A 31 1.84 -3.24 8.24
N TRP A 32 1.29 -2.71 9.32
CA TRP A 32 2.02 -1.98 10.37
C TRP A 32 3.16 -2.79 10.97
N SER A 33 3.05 -4.12 10.99
CA SER A 33 4.12 -5.04 11.41
C SER A 33 5.39 -4.93 10.54
N GLN A 34 5.25 -4.47 9.30
CA GLN A 34 6.30 -4.33 8.28
C GLN A 34 6.76 -2.87 8.09
N VAL A 35 6.09 -1.90 8.71
CA VAL A 35 6.48 -0.49 8.58
C VAL A 35 7.72 -0.23 9.43
N THR A 36 8.75 0.36 8.81
CA THR A 36 10.01 0.67 9.49
C THR A 36 10.46 2.11 9.26
N VAL A 37 11.25 2.62 10.20
CA VAL A 37 11.94 3.90 10.13
C VAL A 37 13.41 3.65 10.48
N GLY A 38 14.32 3.87 9.54
CA GLY A 38 15.75 3.62 9.75
C GLY A 38 16.04 2.19 10.26
N ALA A 39 15.36 1.19 9.69
CA ALA A 39 15.41 -0.21 10.09
C ALA A 39 14.80 -0.58 11.47
N LYS A 40 14.20 0.36 12.18
CA LYS A 40 13.42 0.07 13.41
C LYS A 40 11.93 0.01 13.09
N ARG A 41 11.21 -1.02 13.56
CA ARG A 41 9.77 -1.15 13.30
C ARG A 41 9.01 -0.01 13.97
N ILE A 42 7.97 0.51 13.29
CA ILE A 42 7.16 1.61 13.83
C ILE A 42 6.53 1.23 15.16
N ILE A 43 6.08 -0.02 15.31
CA ILE A 43 5.49 -0.53 16.56
C ILE A 43 6.46 -0.44 17.75
N ASP A 44 7.76 -0.63 17.52
CA ASP A 44 8.78 -0.52 18.56
C ASP A 44 9.09 0.96 18.85
N ILE A 45 9.04 1.83 17.84
CA ILE A 45 9.20 3.29 18.01
C ILE A 45 8.07 3.86 18.87
N LEU A 46 6.82 3.45 18.61
CA LEU A 46 5.66 3.89 19.40
C LEU A 46 5.77 3.40 20.85
N ARG A 47 6.22 2.17 21.05
CA ARG A 47 6.43 1.59 22.38
C ARG A 47 7.52 2.28 23.18
N ASP A 48 8.62 2.67 22.54
CA ASP A 48 9.75 3.31 23.20
C ASP A 48 9.51 4.81 23.50
N SER A 49 8.46 5.40 22.93
CA SER A 49 8.11 6.82 23.11
C SER A 49 6.61 7.02 23.31
N PRO A 50 6.00 6.39 24.32
CA PRO A 50 4.55 6.36 24.51
C PRO A 50 3.98 7.75 24.82
N GLU A 51 4.75 8.62 25.48
CA GLU A 51 4.33 10.01 25.77
C GLU A 51 4.27 10.86 24.50
N ARG A 52 5.26 10.70 23.61
CA ARG A 52 5.33 11.46 22.35
C ARG A 52 4.22 11.06 21.38
N PHE A 53 3.85 9.78 21.38
CA PHE A 53 2.91 9.21 20.42
C PHE A 53 1.62 8.71 21.07
N ARG A 54 1.28 9.22 22.26
CA ARG A 54 0.12 8.77 23.06
C ARG A 54 -1.20 8.80 22.30
N TYR A 55 -1.38 9.77 21.41
CA TYR A 55 -2.60 9.96 20.62
C TYR A 55 -2.52 9.33 19.23
N MET A 56 -1.47 8.57 18.96
CA MET A 56 -1.23 7.96 17.66
C MET A 56 -1.96 6.61 17.55
N GLU A 57 -3.15 6.64 16.98
CA GLU A 57 -3.93 5.43 16.70
C GLU A 57 -3.75 4.98 15.26
N LEU A 58 -3.14 3.81 15.06
CA LEU A 58 -2.77 3.29 13.74
C LEU A 58 -3.97 3.12 12.80
N ASP A 59 -5.13 2.67 13.29
CA ASP A 59 -6.32 2.54 12.46
C ASP A 59 -6.92 3.92 12.07
N SER A 60 -6.85 4.90 12.96
CA SER A 60 -7.27 6.28 12.65
C SER A 60 -6.38 6.87 11.55
N ILE A 61 -5.07 6.68 11.65
CA ILE A 61 -4.10 7.12 10.64
C ILE A 61 -4.34 6.43 9.29
N ARG A 62 -4.60 5.12 9.29
CA ARG A 62 -4.96 4.39 8.07
C ARG A 62 -6.20 5.01 7.40
N LYS A 63 -7.25 5.30 8.18
CA LYS A 63 -8.48 5.94 7.68
C LYS A 63 -8.22 7.35 7.16
N GLU A 64 -7.36 8.13 7.80
CA GLU A 64 -6.98 9.46 7.32
C GLU A 64 -6.22 9.37 6.00
N ILE A 65 -5.27 8.44 5.88
CA ILE A 65 -4.51 8.20 4.64
C ILE A 65 -5.45 7.87 3.48
N ALA A 66 -6.44 6.98 3.69
CA ALA A 66 -7.44 6.66 2.67
C ALA A 66 -8.24 7.88 2.22
N LYS A 67 -8.46 8.85 3.12
CA LYS A 67 -9.25 10.07 2.86
C LYS A 67 -8.47 11.19 2.16
N ILE A 68 -7.14 11.14 2.10
CA ILE A 68 -6.31 12.22 1.53
C ILE A 68 -6.70 12.53 0.09
N ALA A 69 -6.98 11.50 -0.73
CA ALA A 69 -7.37 11.71 -2.13
C ALA A 69 -8.63 12.59 -2.24
N TYR A 70 -9.66 12.29 -1.44
CA TYR A 70 -10.90 13.07 -1.40
C TYR A 70 -10.67 14.51 -0.94
N GLN A 71 -9.80 14.73 0.04
CA GLN A 71 -9.45 16.09 0.51
C GLN A 71 -8.78 16.90 -0.60
N ILE A 72 -7.83 16.30 -1.33
CA ILE A 72 -7.16 16.96 -2.44
C ILE A 72 -8.16 17.31 -3.56
N VAL A 73 -9.00 16.35 -3.97
CA VAL A 73 -10.03 16.60 -4.98
C VAL A 73 -10.97 17.72 -4.54
N LYS A 74 -11.40 17.73 -3.27
CA LYS A 74 -12.26 18.79 -2.72
C LYS A 74 -11.61 20.18 -2.80
N GLN A 75 -10.30 20.27 -2.62
CA GLN A 75 -9.59 21.55 -2.59
C GLN A 75 -9.20 22.07 -3.98
N LYS A 76 -8.77 21.18 -4.89
CA LYS A 76 -8.21 21.58 -6.20
C LYS A 76 -8.86 20.94 -7.43
N GLY A 77 -9.90 20.15 -7.23
CA GLY A 77 -10.68 19.49 -8.30
C GLY A 77 -10.08 18.21 -8.88
N ALA A 78 -8.82 17.86 -8.60
CA ALA A 78 -8.17 16.67 -9.17
C ALA A 78 -6.95 16.17 -8.36
N THR A 79 -6.53 14.92 -8.56
CA THR A 79 -5.34 14.30 -7.95
C THR A 79 -4.37 13.74 -9.00
N ASN A 80 -3.54 14.58 -9.62
CA ASN A 80 -2.77 14.17 -10.80
C ASN A 80 -1.26 14.02 -10.53
N TYR A 81 -0.65 14.90 -9.74
CA TYR A 81 0.81 14.89 -9.53
C TYR A 81 1.33 13.63 -8.83
N GLY A 82 0.59 13.13 -7.82
CA GLY A 82 1.01 11.95 -7.07
C GLY A 82 1.07 10.70 -7.95
N ILE A 83 0.01 10.44 -8.72
CA ILE A 83 -0.03 9.28 -9.63
C ILE A 83 0.93 9.44 -10.80
N ALA A 84 1.12 10.66 -11.33
CA ALA A 84 2.11 10.92 -12.38
C ALA A 84 3.54 10.63 -11.90
N ALA A 85 3.89 11.01 -10.66
CA ALA A 85 5.20 10.71 -10.07
C ALA A 85 5.41 9.20 -9.88
N VAL A 86 4.37 8.46 -9.47
CA VAL A 86 4.42 6.99 -9.34
C VAL A 86 4.60 6.33 -10.71
N ALA A 87 3.83 6.75 -11.72
CA ALA A 87 3.96 6.23 -13.09
C ALA A 87 5.36 6.50 -13.65
N ALA A 88 5.89 7.72 -13.50
CA ALA A 88 7.26 8.06 -13.89
C ALA A 88 8.30 7.19 -13.16
N ARG A 89 8.09 6.92 -11.87
CA ARG A 89 8.97 6.02 -11.08
C ARG A 89 8.94 4.59 -11.60
N MET A 90 7.77 4.06 -11.94
CA MET A 90 7.64 2.71 -12.52
C MET A 90 8.33 2.62 -13.88
N ILE A 91 8.09 3.60 -14.76
CA ILE A 91 8.75 3.68 -16.07
C ILE A 91 10.27 3.71 -15.91
N LYS A 92 10.78 4.53 -14.98
CA LYS A 92 12.21 4.57 -14.68
C LYS A 92 12.75 3.21 -14.23
N ALA A 93 12.04 2.52 -13.33
CA ALA A 93 12.44 1.19 -12.84
C ALA A 93 12.59 0.17 -13.97
N ILE A 94 11.68 0.21 -14.93
CA ILE A 94 11.69 -0.68 -16.10
C ILE A 94 12.84 -0.30 -17.03
N ILE A 95 12.95 0.97 -17.42
CA ILE A 95 13.99 1.43 -18.36
C ILE A 95 15.41 1.22 -17.80
N GLN A 96 15.59 1.34 -16.49
CA GLN A 96 16.89 1.23 -15.83
C GLN A 96 17.14 -0.14 -15.17
N ASP A 97 16.24 -1.10 -15.35
CA ASP A 97 16.36 -2.47 -14.83
C ASP A 97 16.67 -2.53 -13.31
N GLU A 98 16.00 -1.68 -12.51
CA GLU A 98 16.43 -1.36 -11.13
C GLU A 98 16.13 -2.44 -10.08
N ASN A 99 15.48 -3.56 -10.43
CA ASN A 99 15.04 -4.61 -9.50
C ASN A 99 14.46 -4.04 -8.19
N ILE A 100 13.58 -3.04 -8.29
CA ILE A 100 13.05 -2.32 -7.13
C ILE A 100 11.81 -3.00 -6.57
N VAL A 101 11.72 -3.09 -5.25
CA VAL A 101 10.49 -3.49 -4.54
C VAL A 101 9.55 -2.29 -4.45
N MET A 102 8.33 -2.43 -4.95
CA MET A 102 7.29 -1.40 -4.84
C MET A 102 5.89 -2.02 -4.77
N PRO A 103 4.89 -1.33 -4.20
CA PRO A 103 3.52 -1.82 -4.19
C PRO A 103 2.92 -1.68 -5.59
N LEU A 104 2.54 -2.80 -6.18
CA LEU A 104 2.00 -2.88 -7.55
C LEU A 104 0.71 -3.70 -7.56
N SER A 105 -0.17 -3.40 -8.51
CA SER A 105 -1.33 -4.26 -8.78
C SER A 105 -0.85 -5.48 -9.55
N VAL A 106 -0.79 -6.63 -8.89
CA VAL A 106 -0.27 -7.88 -9.44
C VAL A 106 -1.12 -9.04 -8.94
N MET A 107 -1.09 -10.16 -9.66
CA MET A 107 -1.88 -11.34 -9.34
C MET A 107 -1.04 -12.33 -8.52
N PRO A 108 -1.44 -12.68 -7.28
CA PRO A 108 -0.83 -13.77 -6.54
C PRO A 108 -1.21 -15.11 -7.16
N HIS A 109 -0.35 -16.10 -6.95
CA HIS A 109 -0.46 -17.48 -7.41
C HIS A 109 -0.43 -18.46 -6.22
N GLY A 110 -1.05 -18.05 -5.10
CA GLY A 110 -1.07 -18.78 -3.84
C GLY A 110 -0.54 -17.97 -2.66
N GLU A 111 0.24 -16.91 -2.91
CA GLU A 111 0.68 -15.97 -1.87
C GLU A 111 -0.53 -15.41 -1.12
N TYR A 112 -0.41 -15.34 0.21
CA TYR A 112 -1.50 -14.96 1.11
C TYR A 112 -2.77 -15.82 1.00
N GLY A 113 -2.74 -16.97 0.31
CA GLY A 113 -3.92 -17.78 0.00
C GLY A 113 -4.84 -17.16 -1.05
N LEU A 114 -4.31 -16.27 -1.90
CA LEU A 114 -5.06 -15.57 -2.94
C LEU A 114 -4.62 -16.02 -4.34
N SER A 115 -5.57 -16.05 -5.28
CA SER A 115 -5.34 -16.30 -6.70
C SER A 115 -6.39 -15.57 -7.56
N ASP A 116 -6.16 -15.51 -8.87
CA ASP A 116 -7.12 -15.09 -9.90
C ASP A 116 -7.69 -13.66 -9.70
N LEU A 117 -6.91 -12.79 -9.06
CA LEU A 117 -7.28 -11.41 -8.79
C LEU A 117 -6.03 -10.52 -8.76
N TYR A 118 -6.09 -9.35 -9.41
CA TYR A 118 -5.07 -8.32 -9.25
C TYR A 118 -5.38 -7.42 -8.05
N LEU A 119 -4.40 -7.24 -7.17
CA LEU A 119 -4.48 -6.35 -6.02
C LEU A 119 -3.11 -5.77 -5.69
N GLY A 120 -3.08 -4.69 -4.92
CA GLY A 120 -1.84 -4.03 -4.50
C GLY A 120 -1.05 -4.91 -3.54
N ILE A 121 0.08 -5.46 -3.96
CA ILE A 121 1.03 -6.16 -3.09
C ILE A 121 2.48 -5.82 -3.48
N PRO A 122 3.45 -6.00 -2.58
CA PRO A 122 4.86 -5.74 -2.86
C PRO A 122 5.38 -6.69 -3.95
N ALA A 123 6.04 -6.15 -4.96
CA ALA A 123 6.67 -6.94 -6.01
C ALA A 123 7.97 -6.29 -6.48
N VAL A 124 8.87 -7.11 -7.01
CA VAL A 124 10.09 -6.64 -7.68
C VAL A 124 9.76 -6.27 -9.13
N LEU A 125 10.04 -5.01 -9.50
CA LEU A 125 9.90 -4.48 -10.85
C LEU A 125 11.27 -4.20 -11.47
N ASN A 126 11.46 -4.66 -12.71
CA ASN A 126 12.67 -4.43 -13.48
C ASN A 126 12.36 -4.33 -14.99
N GLY A 127 13.39 -4.39 -15.85
CA GLY A 127 13.24 -4.25 -17.30
C GLY A 127 12.45 -5.39 -17.98
N SER A 128 12.29 -6.53 -17.29
CA SER A 128 11.46 -7.66 -17.73
C SER A 128 10.03 -7.60 -17.19
N GLY A 129 9.66 -6.55 -16.46
CA GLY A 129 8.34 -6.42 -15.82
C GLY A 129 8.36 -6.87 -14.37
N ILE A 130 7.32 -7.59 -13.94
CA ILE A 130 7.22 -8.15 -12.59
C ILE A 130 8.10 -9.40 -12.52
N ARG A 131 9.14 -9.37 -11.69
CA ARG A 131 10.08 -10.49 -11.51
C ARG A 131 9.55 -11.51 -10.50
N GLU A 132 9.17 -11.02 -9.32
CA GLU A 132 8.67 -11.85 -8.22
C GLU A 132 7.82 -11.02 -7.26
N LEU A 133 6.96 -11.70 -6.51
CA LEU A 133 6.23 -11.11 -5.39
C LEU A 133 7.11 -11.15 -4.14
N VAL A 134 6.99 -10.10 -3.31
CA VAL A 134 7.67 -10.05 -2.02
C VAL A 134 6.61 -10.30 -0.94
N GLU A 135 6.44 -11.58 -0.59
CA GLU A 135 5.46 -12.00 0.41
C GLU A 135 5.90 -11.61 1.82
N TYR A 136 5.14 -10.71 2.43
CA TYR A 136 5.29 -10.30 3.83
C TYR A 136 4.73 -11.33 4.80
N HIS A 137 5.40 -11.51 5.93
CA HIS A 137 4.86 -12.21 7.09
C HIS A 137 3.85 -11.32 7.80
N LEU A 138 2.59 -11.42 7.40
CA LEU A 138 1.49 -10.66 8.00
C LEU A 138 1.06 -11.27 9.33
N THR A 139 0.65 -10.43 10.26
CA THR A 139 -0.10 -10.89 11.44
C THR A 139 -1.46 -11.44 11.03
N ASN A 140 -2.09 -12.26 11.87
CA ASN A 140 -3.43 -12.78 11.60
C ASN A 140 -4.43 -11.65 11.28
N GLN A 141 -4.36 -10.53 11.99
CA GLN A 141 -5.25 -9.38 11.77
C GLN A 141 -5.00 -8.72 10.41
N GLU A 142 -3.74 -8.52 10.03
CA GLU A 142 -3.37 -7.93 8.74
C GLU A 142 -3.72 -8.85 7.57
N HIS A 143 -3.52 -10.16 7.74
CA HIS A 143 -3.92 -11.16 6.75
C HIS A 143 -5.43 -11.16 6.53
N GLN A 144 -6.24 -11.16 7.60
CA GLN A 144 -7.70 -11.03 7.49
C GLN A 144 -8.12 -9.71 6.84
N ALA A 145 -7.44 -8.60 7.13
CA ALA A 145 -7.69 -7.32 6.47
C ALA A 145 -7.40 -7.36 4.97
N LEU A 146 -6.30 -8.02 4.56
CA LEU A 146 -5.98 -8.23 3.15
C LEU A 146 -7.03 -9.09 2.45
N LEU A 147 -7.48 -10.20 3.06
CA LEU A 147 -8.54 -11.05 2.53
C LEU A 147 -9.86 -10.28 2.37
N ALA A 148 -10.24 -9.46 3.37
CA ALA A 148 -11.41 -8.61 3.29
C ALA A 148 -11.31 -7.60 2.14
N SER A 149 -10.14 -7.02 1.92
CA SER A 149 -9.88 -6.12 0.79
C SER A 149 -9.94 -6.84 -0.56
N ALA A 150 -9.41 -8.05 -0.65
CA ALA A 150 -9.49 -8.89 -1.84
C ALA A 150 -10.95 -9.25 -2.20
N ALA A 151 -11.80 -9.52 -1.20
CA ALA A 151 -13.22 -9.82 -1.40
C ALA A 151 -13.97 -8.65 -2.08
N VAL A 152 -13.64 -7.40 -1.73
CA VAL A 152 -14.22 -6.20 -2.37
C VAL A 152 -13.93 -6.19 -3.88
N LEU A 153 -12.69 -6.51 -4.27
CA LEU A 153 -12.30 -6.57 -5.67
C LEU A 153 -12.95 -7.77 -6.40
N GLN A 154 -13.08 -8.92 -5.74
CA GLN A 154 -13.75 -10.08 -6.31
C GLN A 154 -15.23 -9.78 -6.61
N GLU A 155 -15.93 -9.12 -5.69
CA GLU A 155 -17.31 -8.69 -5.90
C GLU A 155 -17.41 -7.71 -7.09
N ALA A 156 -16.50 -6.74 -7.17
CA ALA A 156 -16.45 -5.80 -8.28
C ALA A 156 -16.20 -6.50 -9.63
N ASN A 157 -15.25 -7.44 -9.68
CA ASN A 157 -14.95 -8.22 -10.88
C ASN A 157 -16.15 -9.06 -11.34
N GLN A 158 -16.86 -9.71 -10.42
CA GLN A 158 -18.07 -10.47 -10.74
C GLN A 158 -19.15 -9.58 -11.37
N LYS A 159 -19.37 -8.37 -10.83
CA LYS A 159 -20.31 -7.40 -11.40
C LYS A 159 -19.91 -6.99 -12.82
N VAL A 160 -18.63 -6.72 -13.05
CA VAL A 160 -18.11 -6.38 -14.38
C VAL A 160 -18.32 -7.54 -15.36
N GLN A 161 -18.00 -8.78 -14.97
CA GLN A 161 -18.21 -9.96 -15.82
C GLN A 161 -19.67 -10.19 -16.20
N GLN A 162 -20.62 -9.86 -15.32
CA GLN A 162 -22.05 -9.95 -15.63
C GLN A 162 -22.52 -8.89 -16.64
N LEU A 163 -21.88 -7.72 -16.65
CA LEU A 163 -22.18 -6.62 -17.58
C LEU A 163 -21.51 -6.80 -18.94
N VAL A 164 -20.27 -7.30 -18.94
CA VAL A 164 -19.44 -7.53 -20.12
C VAL A 164 -19.53 -9.01 -20.49
N LYS A 165 -20.74 -9.47 -20.84
CA LYS A 165 -20.93 -10.81 -21.41
C LYS A 165 -20.37 -10.81 -22.83
N TRP A 166 -19.20 -11.44 -23.01
CA TRP A 166 -18.73 -11.92 -24.32
C TRP A 166 -19.41 -13.25 -24.64
#